data_AF-A0AAD8FIB7-F1
#
_entry.id   AF-A0AAD8FIB7-F1
#
_cell.length_a   1.000
_cell.length_b   1.000
_cell.length_c   1.000
_cell.angle_alpha   90.00
_cell.angle_beta   90.00
_cell.angle_gamma   90.00
#
_symmetry.space_group_name_H-M   'P 1'
#
loop_
_entity.id
_entity.type
_entity.pdbx_description
1 polymer ?
#
loop_
_entity_poly.entity_id
_entity_poly.type
_entity_poly.pdbx_seq_one_letter_code
_entity_poly.pdbx_strand_id
1 'polypeptide(L)'
;MARTVFAVCLFALWTATPSAAQEYSDIVNAITALDTKVTTLLKSINKTVSTCCQASGSCGDQEWKLAFRGTAGVRQSVLTAYKDSTFGSKPVESGCKQVGQNLPCASHYRNNDILDNWSGVSEVAFVIYKNNVKVKQVIFDGSGTNYLNWFDKARVKDSSWIDMKTSSANYFSIDGHQDPVLRRTFFMSQAYGTCPNDVGWFVAVDSNGGCPWEQNSGIPMLKYSTSDSKMNWNAATIGQADYFAVLVRRFNVPS
;
A
#
# COMPACT_ATOMS: atom_id res chain seq x y z
N MET A 1 -13.86 -10.72 55.13
CA MET A 1 -14.22 -11.57 53.98
C MET A 1 -13.12 -11.56 52.91
N ALA A 2 -11.88 -11.87 53.31
CA ALA A 2 -10.74 -12.09 52.42
C ALA A 2 -9.68 -12.77 53.29
N ARG A 3 -9.56 -14.11 53.22
CA ARG A 3 -8.38 -14.90 53.65
C ARG A 3 -8.55 -16.42 53.56
N THR A 4 -9.74 -16.94 53.27
CA THR A 4 -10.00 -18.40 53.45
C THR A 4 -9.94 -19.25 52.17
N VAL A 5 -9.68 -18.68 50.98
CA VAL A 5 -9.66 -19.48 49.73
C VAL A 5 -8.27 -20.07 49.41
N PHE A 6 -7.20 -19.60 50.06
CA PHE A 6 -5.84 -20.15 49.88
C PHE A 6 -5.58 -21.49 50.61
N ALA A 7 -6.52 -21.96 51.45
CA ALA A 7 -6.31 -23.14 52.30
C ALA A 7 -6.86 -24.45 51.71
N VAL A 8 -7.66 -24.41 50.64
CA VAL A 8 -8.34 -25.61 50.12
C VAL A 8 -7.47 -26.42 49.14
N CYS A 9 -6.44 -25.82 48.53
CA CYS A 9 -5.49 -26.56 47.68
C CYS A 9 -4.39 -27.28 48.45
N LEU A 10 -4.19 -27.02 49.75
CA LEU A 10 -3.12 -27.67 50.53
C LEU A 10 -3.54 -29.02 51.16
N PHE A 11 -4.83 -29.36 51.17
CA PHE A 11 -5.33 -30.60 51.81
C PHE A 11 -5.58 -31.77 50.83
N ALA A 12 -5.38 -31.59 49.52
CA ALA A 12 -5.49 -32.67 48.54
C ALA A 12 -4.14 -33.38 48.25
N LEU A 13 -3.13 -33.17 49.10
CA LEU A 13 -1.77 -33.71 48.91
C LEU A 13 -1.43 -34.91 49.81
N TRP A 14 -2.41 -35.56 50.44
CA TRP A 14 -2.16 -36.70 51.33
C TRP A 14 -2.90 -37.99 50.97
N THR A 15 -3.26 -38.18 49.70
CA THR A 15 -3.63 -39.51 49.16
C THR A 15 -3.20 -39.71 47.70
N ALA A 16 -2.31 -38.88 47.15
CA ALA A 16 -1.73 -39.18 45.84
C ALA A 16 -0.72 -40.32 46.02
N THR A 17 -0.93 -41.44 45.32
CA THR A 17 0.09 -42.50 45.24
C THR A 17 1.40 -41.89 44.73
N PRO A 18 2.57 -42.36 45.18
CA PRO A 18 3.87 -41.85 44.72
C PRO A 18 3.99 -41.79 43.19
N SER A 19 3.29 -42.70 42.48
CA SER A 19 3.18 -42.72 41.03
C SER A 19 2.48 -41.50 40.42
N ALA A 20 1.35 -41.05 40.99
CA ALA A 20 0.59 -39.92 40.45
C ALA A 20 1.30 -38.57 40.68
N ALA A 21 2.02 -38.45 41.80
CA ALA A 21 2.87 -37.29 42.07
C ALA A 21 4.07 -37.21 41.11
N GLN A 22 4.64 -38.36 40.75
CA GLN A 22 5.73 -38.44 39.77
C GLN A 22 5.25 -38.09 38.35
N GLU A 23 4.12 -38.65 37.90
CA GLU A 23 3.53 -38.34 36.59
C GLU A 23 3.20 -36.85 36.45
N TYR A 24 2.65 -36.21 37.49
CA TYR A 24 2.39 -34.78 37.50
C TYR A 24 3.69 -33.96 37.37
N SER A 25 4.73 -34.32 38.13
CA SER A 25 6.05 -33.68 38.05
C SER A 25 6.64 -33.80 36.64
N ASP A 26 6.53 -34.98 36.01
CA ASP A 26 7.05 -35.23 34.68
C ASP A 26 6.31 -34.40 33.60
N ILE A 27 4.99 -34.24 33.74
CA ILE A 27 4.19 -33.37 32.86
C ILE A 27 4.59 -31.89 33.01
N VAL A 28 4.76 -31.40 34.25
CA VAL A 28 5.17 -30.01 34.50
C VAL A 28 6.57 -29.74 33.93
N ASN A 29 7.49 -30.69 34.06
CA ASN A 29 8.83 -30.59 33.46
C ASN A 29 8.76 -30.54 31.93
N ALA A 30 7.91 -31.36 31.31
CA ALA A 30 7.71 -31.35 29.85
C ALA A 30 7.12 -30.02 29.34
N ILE A 31 6.14 -29.45 30.04
CA ILE A 31 5.55 -28.14 29.70
C ILE A 31 6.59 -27.04 29.81
N THR A 32 7.39 -27.02 30.88
CA THR A 32 8.45 -26.01 31.08
C THR A 32 9.53 -26.11 30.00
N ALA A 33 9.89 -27.33 29.60
CA ALA A 33 10.82 -27.56 28.49
C ALA A 33 10.25 -27.08 27.16
N LEU A 34 8.94 -27.25 26.92
CA LEU A 34 8.28 -26.77 25.71
C LEU A 34 8.19 -25.24 25.67
N ASP A 35 7.85 -24.60 26.79
CA ASP A 35 7.81 -23.13 26.92
C ASP A 35 9.19 -22.51 26.64
N THR A 36 10.25 -23.14 27.16
CA THR A 36 11.63 -22.74 26.88
C THR A 36 11.96 -22.85 25.39
N LYS A 37 11.52 -23.93 24.72
CA LYS A 37 11.71 -24.11 23.26
C LYS A 37 10.93 -23.07 22.46
N VAL A 38 9.68 -22.80 22.80
CA VAL A 38 8.85 -21.76 22.16
C VAL A 38 9.49 -20.38 22.31
N THR A 39 9.92 -20.03 23.52
CA THR A 39 10.60 -18.75 23.79
C THR A 39 11.92 -18.63 23.02
N THR A 40 12.67 -19.72 22.90
CA THR A 40 13.92 -19.76 22.13
C THR A 40 13.66 -19.63 20.63
N LEU A 41 12.62 -20.28 20.12
CA LEU A 41 12.15 -20.13 18.74
C LEU A 41 11.72 -18.69 18.46
N LEU A 42 10.93 -18.08 19.35
CA LEU A 42 10.52 -16.68 19.23
C LEU A 42 11.72 -15.72 19.20
N LYS A 43 12.70 -15.92 20.08
CA LYS A 43 13.95 -15.14 20.06
C LYS A 43 14.73 -15.33 18.75
N SER A 44 14.75 -16.56 18.23
CA SER A 44 15.46 -16.89 16.99
C SER A 44 14.74 -16.34 15.74
N ILE A 45 13.41 -16.34 15.75
CA ILE A 45 12.57 -15.71 14.74
C ILE A 45 12.77 -14.19 14.80
N ASN A 46 12.68 -13.56 15.97
CA ASN A 46 12.92 -12.11 16.10
C ASN A 46 14.33 -11.72 15.66
N LYS A 47 15.34 -12.54 15.97
CA LYS A 47 16.70 -12.34 15.48
C LYS A 47 16.76 -12.45 13.96
N THR A 48 16.19 -13.51 13.38
CA THR A 48 16.17 -13.75 11.93
C THR A 48 15.40 -12.68 11.17
N VAL A 49 14.25 -12.24 11.69
CA VAL A 49 13.49 -11.10 11.19
C VAL A 49 14.38 -9.87 11.24
N SER A 50 14.99 -9.57 12.39
CA SER A 50 15.92 -8.43 12.54
C SER A 50 17.10 -8.48 11.56
N THR A 51 17.69 -9.64 11.25
CA THR A 51 18.77 -9.75 10.26
C THR A 51 18.27 -9.66 8.82
N CYS A 52 17.07 -10.14 8.51
CA CYS A 52 16.44 -9.96 7.20
C CYS A 52 16.19 -8.46 6.93
N CYS A 53 15.90 -7.69 7.97
CA CYS A 53 15.75 -6.22 7.89
C CYS A 53 17.07 -5.46 7.68
N GLN A 54 18.23 -6.08 7.93
CA GLN A 54 19.54 -5.43 7.73
C GLN A 54 20.09 -5.58 6.32
N ALA A 55 19.56 -6.51 5.52
CA ALA A 55 19.90 -6.62 4.11
C ALA A 55 19.14 -5.61 3.21
N SER A 56 18.12 -4.93 3.74
CA SER A 56 17.28 -3.98 3.00
C SER A 56 16.95 -2.67 3.74
N GLY A 57 17.43 -2.49 4.99
CA GLY A 57 17.33 -1.23 5.72
C GLY A 57 15.91 -0.81 6.09
N SER A 58 15.30 -1.47 7.08
CA SER A 58 14.40 -0.87 8.08
C SER A 58 13.60 -1.96 8.81
N CYS A 59 13.82 -2.13 10.12
CA CYS A 59 12.82 -2.67 11.03
C CYS A 59 12.71 -1.79 12.26
N GLY A 60 11.57 -1.11 12.33
CA GLY A 60 11.23 -0.04 13.27
C GLY A 60 10.28 0.94 12.58
N ASP A 61 8.99 0.60 12.51
CA ASP A 61 7.83 1.48 12.24
C ASP A 61 7.93 2.61 11.20
N GLN A 62 8.75 2.46 10.14
CA GLN A 62 8.86 3.47 9.06
C GLN A 62 8.90 2.86 7.66
N GLU A 63 8.40 1.64 7.49
CA GLU A 63 8.33 1.00 6.18
C GLU A 63 7.13 1.51 5.37
N TRP A 64 7.36 1.80 4.09
CA TRP A 64 6.31 2.07 3.12
C TRP A 64 5.48 0.82 2.87
N LYS A 65 4.19 0.86 3.22
CA LYS A 65 3.26 -0.25 2.98
C LYS A 65 2.46 -0.03 1.71
N LEU A 66 2.37 -1.05 0.86
CA LEU A 66 1.57 -0.99 -0.36
C LEU A 66 0.07 -1.00 -0.02
N ALA A 67 -0.58 0.14 -0.25
CA ALA A 67 -2.02 0.31 -0.08
C ALA A 67 -2.79 -0.05 -1.36
N PHE A 68 -2.24 0.30 -2.52
CA PHE A 68 -2.87 0.03 -3.80
C PHE A 68 -1.86 -0.06 -4.94
N ARG A 69 -2.16 -0.88 -5.95
CA ARG A 69 -1.44 -0.95 -7.23
C ARG A 69 -2.44 -0.84 -8.39
N GLY A 70 -2.27 0.21 -9.19
CA GLY A 70 -2.97 0.37 -10.47
C GLY A 70 -2.12 -0.21 -11.60
N THR A 71 -2.50 -1.35 -12.18
CA THR A 71 -1.76 -2.03 -13.27
C THR A 71 -2.38 -1.68 -14.61
N ALA A 72 -1.56 -1.33 -15.60
CA ALA A 72 -2.02 -1.00 -16.94
C ALA A 72 -2.55 -2.23 -17.70
N GLY A 73 -3.52 -2.04 -18.59
CA GLY A 73 -3.96 -3.06 -19.55
C GLY A 73 -4.73 -4.26 -18.98
N VAL A 74 -5.07 -4.26 -17.68
CA VAL A 74 -5.78 -5.38 -17.03
C VAL A 74 -7.30 -5.42 -17.29
N ARG A 75 -7.80 -4.53 -18.15
CA ARG A 75 -9.21 -4.41 -18.58
C ARG A 75 -10.19 -4.16 -17.44
N GLN A 76 -9.73 -3.50 -16.39
CA GLN A 76 -10.51 -3.12 -15.22
C GLN A 76 -10.24 -1.65 -14.89
N SER A 77 -11.24 -0.94 -14.36
CA SER A 77 -11.06 0.45 -13.95
C SER A 77 -10.20 0.52 -12.69
N VAL A 78 -9.18 1.39 -12.72
CA VAL A 78 -8.38 1.74 -11.55
C VAL A 78 -9.27 2.32 -10.46
N LEU A 79 -10.17 3.24 -10.82
CA LEU A 79 -11.02 3.92 -9.85
C LEU A 79 -11.97 2.95 -9.15
N THR A 80 -12.62 2.07 -9.90
CA THR A 80 -13.48 1.02 -9.31
C THR A 80 -12.67 0.12 -8.40
N ALA A 81 -11.51 -0.37 -8.85
CA ALA A 81 -10.65 -1.24 -8.04
C ALA A 81 -10.13 -0.54 -6.76
N TYR A 82 -9.95 0.78 -6.80
CA TYR A 82 -9.51 1.56 -5.64
C TYR A 82 -10.63 1.74 -4.61
N LYS A 83 -11.85 2.07 -5.07
CA LYS A 83 -12.98 2.42 -4.21
C LYS A 83 -13.73 1.20 -3.67
N ASP A 84 -13.81 0.13 -4.44
CA ASP A 84 -14.59 -1.06 -4.09
C ASP A 84 -13.80 -2.00 -3.16
N SER A 85 -14.25 -2.11 -1.92
CA SER A 85 -13.62 -2.99 -0.92
C SER A 85 -13.72 -4.48 -1.29
N THR A 86 -14.68 -4.88 -2.13
CA THR A 86 -14.76 -6.28 -2.61
C THR A 86 -13.56 -6.64 -3.50
N PHE A 87 -12.85 -5.65 -4.04
CA PHE A 87 -11.69 -5.88 -4.88
C PHE A 87 -10.52 -6.47 -4.09
N GLY A 88 -10.28 -6.02 -2.86
CA GLY A 88 -9.15 -6.52 -2.05
C GLY A 88 -9.36 -7.94 -1.53
N SER A 89 -10.57 -8.48 -1.59
CA SER A 89 -10.86 -9.88 -1.26
C SER A 89 -10.55 -10.85 -2.40
N LYS A 90 -10.31 -10.35 -3.62
CA LYS A 90 -10.02 -11.19 -4.78
C LYS A 90 -8.58 -11.73 -4.68
N PRO A 91 -8.35 -13.03 -4.93
CA PRO A 91 -7.00 -13.55 -5.04
C PRO A 91 -6.30 -12.90 -6.25
N VAL A 92 -5.09 -12.41 -6.02
CA VAL A 92 -4.21 -11.84 -7.05
C VAL A 92 -2.81 -12.42 -6.90
N GLU A 93 -2.05 -12.39 -7.97
CA GLU A 93 -0.68 -12.88 -8.03
C GLU A 93 0.21 -12.16 -7.00
N SER A 94 1.23 -12.85 -6.50
CA SER A 94 2.19 -12.27 -5.56
C SER A 94 2.85 -11.00 -6.11
N GLY A 95 3.08 -10.95 -7.44
CA GLY A 95 3.60 -9.78 -8.12
C GLY A 95 2.73 -8.53 -7.98
N CYS A 96 1.40 -8.67 -7.87
CA CYS A 96 0.50 -7.54 -7.67
C CYS A 96 0.59 -6.94 -6.26
N LYS A 97 1.04 -7.72 -5.28
CA LYS A 97 1.12 -7.33 -3.86
C LYS A 97 2.44 -6.66 -3.49
N GLN A 98 3.29 -6.38 -4.48
CA GLN A 98 4.62 -5.81 -4.30
C GLN A 98 4.99 -4.90 -5.47
N VAL A 99 6.11 -4.19 -5.31
CA VAL A 99 6.65 -3.24 -6.27
C VAL A 99 8.11 -3.57 -6.56
N GLY A 100 8.62 -3.15 -7.72
CA GLY A 100 10.03 -3.28 -8.08
C GLY A 100 10.50 -4.70 -8.41
N GLN A 101 9.62 -5.70 -8.37
CA GLN A 101 9.96 -7.09 -8.62
C GLN A 101 9.52 -7.52 -10.01
N ASN A 102 10.34 -8.35 -10.67
CA ASN A 102 10.02 -8.93 -11.97
C ASN A 102 9.10 -10.15 -11.83
N LEU A 103 7.91 -9.95 -11.26
CA LEU A 103 6.87 -10.97 -11.15
C LEU A 103 5.64 -10.58 -11.97
N PRO A 104 4.93 -11.56 -12.56
CA PRO A 104 3.70 -11.31 -13.29
C PRO A 104 2.60 -10.74 -12.38
N CYS A 105 1.78 -9.88 -12.95
CA CYS A 105 0.60 -9.33 -12.31
C CYS A 105 -0.42 -8.94 -13.38
N ALA A 106 -1.54 -9.65 -13.45
CA ALA A 106 -2.61 -9.39 -14.41
C ALA A 106 -3.85 -8.73 -13.77
N SER A 107 -3.69 -8.12 -12.59
CA SER A 107 -4.78 -7.47 -11.85
C SER A 107 -4.32 -6.16 -11.20
N HIS A 108 -5.28 -5.38 -10.70
CA HIS A 108 -5.00 -4.39 -9.67
C HIS A 108 -4.73 -5.10 -8.33
N TYR A 109 -4.18 -4.37 -7.37
CA TYR A 109 -4.16 -4.82 -5.98
C TYR A 109 -4.70 -3.73 -5.08
N ARG A 110 -5.57 -4.11 -4.15
CA ARG A 110 -6.16 -3.25 -3.12
C ARG A 110 -5.90 -3.88 -1.76
N ASN A 111 -5.29 -3.12 -0.84
CA ASN A 111 -5.10 -3.55 0.53
C ASN A 111 -6.24 -3.01 1.40
N ASN A 112 -7.22 -3.86 1.70
CA ASN A 112 -8.37 -3.48 2.53
C ASN A 112 -7.96 -3.06 3.95
N ASP A 113 -6.97 -3.74 4.54
CA ASP A 113 -6.51 -3.43 5.90
C ASP A 113 -5.95 -2.02 6.03
N ILE A 114 -5.48 -1.44 4.91
CA ILE A 114 -4.98 -0.06 4.87
C ILE A 114 -6.07 0.92 4.42
N LEU A 115 -6.75 0.66 3.31
CA LEU A 115 -7.66 1.63 2.72
C LEU A 115 -8.98 1.75 3.50
N ASP A 116 -9.50 0.65 4.04
CA ASP A 116 -10.75 0.66 4.81
C ASP A 116 -10.52 1.11 6.26
N ASN A 117 -9.29 0.95 6.76
CA ASN A 117 -8.85 1.43 8.08
C ASN A 117 -7.80 2.54 7.94
N TRP A 118 -8.14 3.58 7.15
CA TRP A 118 -7.25 4.71 6.91
C TRP A 118 -7.10 5.58 8.15
N SER A 119 -6.10 5.26 8.97
CA SER A 119 -5.77 6.00 10.18
C SER A 119 -4.27 6.04 10.43
N GLY A 120 -3.82 7.08 11.13
CA GLY A 120 -2.43 7.27 11.50
C GLY A 120 -1.47 7.43 10.32
N VAL A 121 -1.96 7.76 9.12
CA VAL A 121 -1.12 7.95 7.92
C VAL A 121 -0.39 9.30 8.03
N SER A 122 0.94 9.26 7.99
CA SER A 122 1.79 10.45 8.02
C SER A 122 2.10 10.94 6.61
N GLU A 123 2.35 10.03 5.68
CA GLU A 123 2.64 10.35 4.29
C GLU A 123 2.10 9.29 3.34
N VAL A 124 1.84 9.73 2.12
CA VAL A 124 1.47 8.85 1.00
C VAL A 124 2.43 9.09 -0.16
N ALA A 125 3.04 8.05 -0.68
CA ALA A 125 3.83 8.12 -1.90
C ALA A 125 3.01 7.56 -3.07
N PHE A 126 2.81 8.39 -4.08
CA PHE A 126 2.34 7.96 -5.40
C PHE A 126 3.56 7.72 -6.29
N VAL A 127 3.79 6.47 -6.67
CA VAL A 127 5.02 6.06 -7.34
C VAL A 127 4.71 5.38 -8.66
N ILE A 128 5.35 5.82 -9.74
CA ILE A 128 5.13 5.32 -11.10
C ILE A 128 6.28 4.37 -11.46
N TYR A 129 5.94 3.22 -12.03
CA TYR A 129 6.91 2.19 -12.42
C TYR A 129 6.86 1.90 -13.93
N LYS A 130 8.05 1.77 -14.52
CA LYS A 130 8.26 1.27 -15.88
C LYS A 130 9.39 0.25 -15.86
N ASN A 131 9.18 -0.91 -16.46
CA ASN A 131 10.12 -2.04 -16.45
C ASN A 131 10.56 -2.40 -15.02
N ASN A 132 9.61 -2.36 -14.07
CA ASN A 132 9.86 -2.55 -12.64
C ASN A 132 10.84 -1.56 -11.98
N VAL A 133 11.17 -0.46 -12.65
CA VAL A 133 11.99 0.63 -12.10
C VAL A 133 11.10 1.81 -11.77
N LYS A 134 11.34 2.43 -10.60
CA LYS A 134 10.69 3.70 -10.23
C LYS A 134 11.14 4.78 -11.21
N VAL A 135 10.19 5.37 -11.94
CA VAL A 135 10.49 6.44 -12.93
C VAL A 135 10.09 7.83 -12.46
N LYS A 136 9.01 7.95 -11.66
CA LYS A 136 8.54 9.22 -11.09
C LYS A 136 7.86 8.97 -9.74
N GLN A 137 7.86 9.97 -8.87
CA GLN A 137 7.12 9.93 -7.60
C GLN A 137 6.53 11.29 -7.22
N VAL A 138 5.50 11.25 -6.39
CA VAL A 138 4.98 12.40 -5.63
C VAL A 138 4.73 11.94 -4.20
N ILE A 139 5.26 12.68 -3.22
CA ILE A 139 5.02 12.45 -1.80
C ILE A 139 4.01 13.46 -1.31
N PHE A 140 2.99 12.99 -0.61
CA PHE A 140 1.91 13.78 -0.06
C PHE A 140 1.95 13.78 1.47
N ASP A 141 1.48 14.87 2.06
CA ASP A 141 1.10 14.93 3.46
C ASP A 141 -0.19 14.12 3.67
N GLY A 142 -0.03 12.97 4.33
CA GLY A 142 -1.12 12.06 4.65
C GLY A 142 -1.88 12.45 5.93
N SER A 143 -1.39 13.43 6.69
CA SER A 143 -1.98 13.78 7.98
C SER A 143 -3.40 14.32 7.83
N GLY A 144 -4.32 13.77 8.65
CA GLY A 144 -5.73 14.15 8.64
C GLY A 144 -6.48 13.84 7.34
N THR A 145 -5.92 13.00 6.47
CA THR A 145 -6.57 12.56 5.23
C THR A 145 -7.46 11.35 5.47
N ASN A 146 -8.31 11.05 4.49
CA ASN A 146 -8.89 9.73 4.28
C ASN A 146 -8.31 9.13 2.98
N TYR A 147 -8.65 7.88 2.70
CA TYR A 147 -8.16 7.18 1.51
C TYR A 147 -8.59 7.81 0.18
N LEU A 148 -9.55 8.75 0.15
CA LEU A 148 -10.04 9.40 -1.06
C LEU A 148 -9.45 10.80 -1.30
N ASN A 149 -9.00 11.51 -0.25
CA ASN A 149 -8.65 12.93 -0.32
C ASN A 149 -7.16 13.25 -0.07
N TRP A 150 -6.30 12.24 0.10
CA TRP A 150 -4.86 12.45 0.25
C TRP A 150 -4.18 12.90 -1.05
N PHE A 151 -4.74 12.51 -2.21
CA PHE A 151 -4.24 12.87 -3.54
C PHE A 151 -4.73 14.26 -3.91
N ASP A 152 -4.17 15.28 -3.26
CA ASP A 152 -4.53 16.68 -3.45
C ASP A 152 -3.27 17.52 -3.68
N LYS A 153 -3.38 18.51 -4.57
CA LYS A 153 -2.26 19.40 -4.94
C LYS A 153 -1.68 20.13 -3.73
N ALA A 154 -2.54 20.60 -2.82
CA ALA A 154 -2.12 21.34 -1.63
C ALA A 154 -1.35 20.46 -0.63
N ARG A 155 -1.43 19.13 -0.77
CA ARG A 155 -0.75 18.16 0.09
C ARG A 155 0.60 17.72 -0.46
N VAL A 156 1.06 18.20 -1.61
CA VAL A 156 2.34 17.79 -2.20
C VAL A 156 3.52 18.26 -1.33
N LYS A 157 4.21 17.30 -0.71
CA LYS A 157 5.44 17.53 0.06
C LYS A 157 6.70 17.42 -0.78
N ASP A 158 6.73 16.54 -1.77
CA ASP A 158 7.88 16.34 -2.66
C ASP A 158 7.45 15.74 -4.00
N SER A 159 8.23 15.95 -5.06
CA SER A 159 7.93 15.42 -6.39
C SER A 159 9.16 15.30 -7.27
N SER A 160 9.15 14.29 -8.16
CA SER A 160 10.10 14.19 -9.27
C SER A 160 9.88 15.22 -10.37
N TRP A 161 8.74 15.94 -10.39
CA TRP A 161 8.52 17.05 -11.32
C TRP A 161 8.76 18.38 -10.61
N ILE A 162 9.71 19.17 -11.13
CA ILE A 162 10.19 20.40 -10.50
C ILE A 162 9.12 21.49 -10.41
N ASP A 163 8.14 21.45 -11.32
CA ASP A 163 7.04 22.41 -11.41
C ASP A 163 5.79 21.97 -10.65
N MET A 164 5.83 20.80 -9.99
CA MET A 164 4.68 20.22 -9.31
C MET A 164 4.18 21.07 -8.14
N LYS A 165 5.04 21.83 -7.45
CA LYS A 165 4.58 22.70 -6.35
C LYS A 165 4.19 24.09 -6.82
N THR A 166 4.75 24.56 -7.92
CA THR A 166 4.62 25.95 -8.39
C THR A 166 3.53 26.14 -9.44
N SER A 167 3.21 25.09 -10.20
CA SER A 167 2.16 25.14 -11.22
C SER A 167 0.77 24.92 -10.62
N SER A 168 -0.22 25.65 -11.15
CA SER A 168 -1.64 25.38 -10.90
C SER A 168 -2.06 24.01 -11.44
N ALA A 169 -3.24 23.55 -11.02
CA ALA A 169 -3.86 22.35 -11.55
C ALA A 169 -5.37 22.60 -11.75
N ASN A 170 -5.91 22.21 -12.90
CA ASN A 170 -7.35 22.22 -13.15
C ASN A 170 -8.03 20.95 -12.63
N TYR A 171 -7.30 19.82 -12.61
CA TYR A 171 -7.71 18.60 -11.91
C TYR A 171 -6.52 18.03 -11.14
N PHE A 172 -6.77 17.69 -9.88
CA PHE A 172 -5.81 17.01 -9.01
C PHE A 172 -6.55 16.18 -7.98
N SER A 173 -7.02 15.00 -8.37
CA SER A 173 -7.80 14.11 -7.48
C SER A 173 -7.79 12.67 -7.96
N ILE A 174 -8.17 11.74 -7.07
CA ILE A 174 -8.36 10.32 -7.40
C ILE A 174 -9.48 10.14 -8.43
N ASP A 175 -10.59 10.85 -8.25
CA ASP A 175 -11.72 10.79 -9.19
C ASP A 175 -11.37 11.44 -10.53
N GLY A 176 -10.53 12.47 -10.51
CA GLY A 176 -10.12 13.22 -11.69
C GLY A 176 -11.31 13.80 -12.43
N HIS A 177 -11.39 13.57 -13.74
CA HIS A 177 -12.50 14.03 -14.58
C HIS A 177 -13.37 12.83 -14.98
N GLN A 178 -14.56 12.77 -14.36
CA GLN A 178 -15.57 11.75 -14.61
C GLN A 178 -16.75 12.37 -15.35
N ASP A 179 -16.97 11.95 -16.59
CA ASP A 179 -18.20 12.21 -17.32
C ASP A 179 -18.63 10.94 -18.10
N PRO A 180 -19.77 10.94 -18.82
CA PRO A 180 -20.22 9.75 -19.54
C PRO A 180 -19.22 9.18 -20.58
N VAL A 181 -18.31 10.01 -21.10
CA VAL A 181 -17.33 9.69 -22.15
C VAL A 181 -15.90 9.64 -21.61
N LEU A 182 -15.59 10.46 -20.60
CA LEU A 182 -14.25 10.63 -20.02
C LEU A 182 -14.12 9.90 -18.68
N ARG A 183 -13.12 9.03 -18.59
CA ARG A 183 -12.72 8.35 -17.35
C ARG A 183 -11.25 8.57 -17.06
N ARG A 184 -10.91 9.81 -16.68
CA ARG A 184 -9.55 10.23 -16.31
C ARG A 184 -9.42 10.17 -14.79
N THR A 185 -8.80 9.13 -14.28
CA THR A 185 -8.69 8.82 -12.85
C THR A 185 -7.26 8.99 -12.38
N PHE A 186 -7.06 9.19 -11.07
CA PHE A 186 -5.77 9.58 -10.48
C PHE A 186 -5.13 10.70 -11.31
N PHE A 187 -5.84 11.80 -11.49
CA PHE A 187 -5.55 12.74 -12.56
C PHE A 187 -4.79 13.96 -12.03
N MET A 188 -3.54 14.13 -12.48
CA MET A 188 -2.72 15.30 -12.22
C MET A 188 -2.64 16.13 -13.51
N SER A 189 -3.55 17.08 -13.66
CA SER A 189 -3.71 17.90 -14.86
C SER A 189 -3.47 19.36 -14.55
N GLN A 190 -2.71 20.03 -15.42
CA GLN A 190 -2.46 21.45 -15.24
C GLN A 190 -3.56 22.31 -15.87
N ALA A 191 -3.87 22.06 -17.14
CA ALA A 191 -4.87 22.82 -17.87
C ALA A 191 -5.47 22.00 -19.01
N TYR A 192 -6.72 22.34 -19.35
CA TYR A 192 -7.33 21.97 -20.61
C TYR A 192 -7.16 23.09 -21.62
N GLY A 193 -6.80 22.73 -22.84
CA GLY A 193 -6.61 23.66 -23.94
C GLY A 193 -7.19 23.12 -25.23
N THR A 194 -8.20 22.24 -25.13
CA THR A 194 -8.61 21.24 -26.14
C THR A 194 -7.61 20.09 -26.29
N CYS A 195 -8.03 18.98 -26.88
CA CYS A 195 -7.21 17.76 -26.95
C CYS A 195 -5.75 17.98 -27.42
N PRO A 196 -5.46 18.84 -28.42
CA PRO A 196 -4.08 19.11 -28.84
C PRO A 196 -3.24 19.89 -27.82
N ASN A 197 -3.85 20.62 -26.89
CA ASN A 197 -3.15 21.49 -25.92
C ASN A 197 -3.40 21.12 -24.46
N ASP A 198 -4.00 19.95 -24.19
CA ASP A 198 -4.14 19.46 -22.82
C ASP A 198 -2.75 19.11 -22.24
N VAL A 199 -2.48 19.57 -21.03
CA VAL A 199 -1.16 19.46 -20.37
C VAL A 199 -1.31 18.87 -18.96
N GLY A 200 -0.42 17.96 -18.58
CA GLY A 200 -0.41 17.41 -17.23
C GLY A 200 0.83 16.58 -16.90
N TRP A 201 0.77 15.92 -15.74
CA TRP A 201 1.87 15.12 -15.19
C TRP A 201 1.57 13.63 -15.23
N PHE A 202 0.37 13.22 -14.83
CA PHE A 202 -0.05 11.81 -14.78
C PHE A 202 -1.56 11.67 -14.99
N VAL A 203 -1.98 10.58 -15.65
CA VAL A 203 -3.38 10.18 -15.78
C VAL A 203 -3.49 8.65 -15.88
N ALA A 204 -4.45 8.08 -15.17
CA ALA A 204 -4.99 6.75 -15.46
C ALA A 204 -6.26 6.91 -16.32
N VAL A 205 -6.24 6.36 -17.52
CA VAL A 205 -7.35 6.41 -18.48
C VAL A 205 -8.09 5.08 -18.41
N ASP A 206 -9.24 5.07 -17.71
CA ASP A 206 -10.03 3.88 -17.43
C ASP A 206 -11.00 3.51 -18.57
N SER A 207 -11.21 4.40 -19.54
CA SER A 207 -11.97 4.14 -20.77
C SER A 207 -11.41 4.98 -21.92
N ASN A 208 -11.59 4.53 -23.16
CA ASN A 208 -11.29 5.37 -24.32
C ASN A 208 -12.13 6.65 -24.26
N GLY A 209 -11.46 7.78 -24.14
CA GLY A 209 -12.08 9.10 -23.95
C GLY A 209 -12.44 9.78 -25.26
N GLY A 210 -12.63 11.10 -25.22
CA GLY A 210 -12.93 11.91 -26.41
C GLY A 210 -11.69 12.37 -27.17
N CYS A 211 -10.53 12.40 -26.51
CA CYS A 211 -9.31 12.88 -27.14
C CYS A 211 -8.50 11.76 -27.81
N PRO A 212 -7.79 12.03 -28.93
CA PRO A 212 -6.91 11.06 -29.56
C PRO A 212 -5.85 10.50 -28.61
N TRP A 213 -5.31 11.34 -27.72
CA TRP A 213 -4.30 10.92 -26.74
C TRP A 213 -4.83 9.94 -25.67
N GLU A 214 -6.14 9.75 -25.59
CA GLU A 214 -6.82 8.79 -24.70
C GLU A 214 -7.18 7.47 -25.40
N GLN A 215 -7.07 7.40 -26.72
CA GLN A 215 -7.42 6.19 -27.47
C GLN A 215 -6.35 5.12 -27.31
N ASN A 216 -6.75 3.92 -26.87
CA ASN A 216 -5.82 2.79 -26.78
C ASN A 216 -6.52 1.43 -26.98
N SER A 217 -5.72 0.39 -27.22
CA SER A 217 -6.16 -1.01 -27.31
C SER A 217 -6.32 -1.71 -25.95
N GLY A 218 -5.85 -1.08 -24.86
CA GLY A 218 -5.94 -1.61 -23.51
C GLY A 218 -6.18 -0.53 -22.45
N ILE A 219 -7.13 -0.82 -21.56
CA ILE A 219 -7.44 -0.03 -20.36
C ILE A 219 -7.05 -0.81 -19.09
N PRO A 220 -6.67 -0.14 -17.99
CA PRO A 220 -6.41 1.29 -17.95
C PRO A 220 -5.07 1.60 -18.62
N MET A 221 -4.97 2.76 -19.26
CA MET A 221 -3.68 3.28 -19.75
C MET A 221 -3.13 4.27 -18.74
N LEU A 222 -1.87 4.11 -18.35
CA LEU A 222 -1.22 4.96 -17.35
C LEU A 222 -0.22 5.88 -18.06
N LYS A 223 -0.63 7.10 -18.38
CA LYS A 223 0.25 8.06 -19.07
C LYS A 223 0.91 8.98 -18.06
N TYR A 224 2.15 9.35 -18.33
CA TYR A 224 2.90 10.27 -17.49
C TYR A 224 3.91 11.10 -18.28
N SER A 225 4.25 12.28 -17.79
CA SER A 225 5.35 13.07 -18.31
C SER A 225 6.69 12.44 -17.93
N THR A 226 7.49 12.04 -18.92
CA THR A 226 8.86 11.54 -18.69
C THR A 226 9.85 12.66 -18.41
N SER A 227 9.52 13.89 -18.82
CA SER A 227 10.31 15.09 -18.52
C SER A 227 10.26 15.45 -17.03
N ASP A 228 11.04 16.45 -16.63
CA ASP A 228 11.09 16.98 -15.26
C ASP A 228 9.93 17.94 -14.94
N SER A 229 9.03 18.17 -15.90
CA SER A 229 7.90 19.09 -15.77
C SER A 229 6.62 18.50 -16.39
N LYS A 230 5.46 19.15 -16.22
CA LYS A 230 4.25 18.83 -16.99
C LYS A 230 4.52 18.89 -18.50
N MET A 231 3.84 18.03 -19.26
CA MET A 231 3.97 18.00 -20.72
C MET A 231 2.60 17.93 -21.39
N ASN A 232 2.55 18.39 -22.63
CA ASN A 232 1.41 18.20 -23.51
C ASN A 232 1.18 16.70 -23.73
N TRP A 233 -0.06 16.23 -23.63
CA TRP A 233 -0.40 14.80 -23.73
C TRP A 233 -0.10 14.14 -25.09
N ASN A 234 0.15 14.96 -26.11
CA ASN A 234 0.51 14.55 -27.47
C ASN A 234 2.03 14.61 -27.72
N ALA A 235 2.84 15.07 -26.75
CA ALA A 235 4.28 15.16 -26.91
C ALA A 235 4.97 13.79 -26.88
N ALA A 236 6.12 13.67 -27.55
CA ALA A 236 6.95 12.47 -27.53
C ALA A 236 7.50 12.12 -26.13
N THR A 237 7.51 13.08 -25.21
CA THR A 237 7.91 12.93 -23.80
C THR A 237 6.77 12.46 -22.89
N ILE A 238 5.72 11.86 -23.46
CA ILE A 238 4.68 11.18 -22.71
C ILE A 238 4.96 9.68 -22.76
N GLY A 239 5.23 9.12 -21.59
CA GLY A 239 5.45 7.69 -21.39
C GLY A 239 4.17 6.96 -21.00
N GLN A 240 4.19 5.64 -21.18
CA GLN A 240 3.19 4.74 -20.61
C GLN A 240 3.83 3.88 -19.52
N ALA A 241 3.30 3.95 -18.31
CA ALA A 241 3.74 3.17 -17.16
C ALA A 241 3.12 1.76 -17.17
N ASP A 242 3.80 0.81 -16.53
CA ASP A 242 3.26 -0.55 -16.39
C ASP A 242 2.32 -0.63 -15.19
N TYR A 243 2.64 0.10 -14.11
CA TYR A 243 1.78 0.30 -12.96
C TYR A 243 2.17 1.56 -12.19
N PHE A 244 1.25 2.03 -11.35
CA PHE A 244 1.57 2.92 -10.24
C PHE A 244 1.26 2.24 -8.91
N ALA A 245 1.91 2.70 -7.85
CA ALA A 245 1.70 2.25 -6.49
C ALA A 245 1.33 3.42 -5.59
N VAL A 246 0.39 3.17 -4.68
CA VAL A 246 0.10 4.01 -3.52
C VAL A 246 0.75 3.33 -2.33
N LEU A 247 1.80 3.94 -1.80
CA LEU A 247 2.48 3.49 -0.61
C LEU A 247 2.13 4.42 0.55
N VAL A 248 1.88 3.88 1.74
CA VAL A 248 1.59 4.66 2.94
C VAL A 248 2.68 4.48 3.98
N ARG A 249 2.97 5.55 4.70
CA ARG A 249 3.75 5.54 5.93
C ARG A 249 2.86 6.02 7.07
N ARG A 250 2.96 5.38 8.24
CA ARG A 250 2.20 5.79 9.43
C ARG A 250 3.05 6.62 10.38
N PHE A 251 2.41 7.35 11.29
CA PHE A 251 3.11 7.94 12.43
C PHE A 251 3.66 6.83 13.31
N ASN A 252 4.87 7.03 13.85
CA ASN A 252 5.38 6.17 14.91
C ASN A 252 4.46 6.36 16.11
N VAL A 253 3.68 5.34 16.47
CA VAL A 253 2.97 5.31 17.74
C VAL A 253 3.91 4.59 18.71
N PRO A 254 4.45 5.25 19.75
CA PRO A 254 5.18 4.55 20.79
C PRO A 254 4.29 3.46 21.37
N SER A 255 4.78 2.22 21.37
CA SER A 255 4.15 1.06 21.99
C SER A 255 3.92 1.25 23.47
#